data_AF-A0AAU6X7V3-F1
#
_entry.id   AF-A0AAU6X7V3-F1
#
_cell.length_a   1.000
_cell.length_b   1.000
_cell.length_c   1.000
_cell.angle_alpha   90.00
_cell.angle_beta   90.00
_cell.angle_gamma   90.00
#
_symmetry.space_group_name_H-M   'P 1'
#
loop_
_entity.id
_entity.type
_entity.pdbx_description
1 polymer ?
#
loop_
_entity_poly.entity_id
_entity_poly.type
_entity_poly.pdbx_seq_one_letter_code
_entity_poly.pdbx_strand_id
1 'polypeptide(L)' 'MSLGSGFSAHLCRVCADVCKACGDECAKHDMEHCQACAEACRKCAEACEEMATAA' A
#
# COMPACT_ATOMS: atom_id res chain seq x y z
N MET A 1 0.13 9.07 8.77
CA MET A 1 1.47 9.67 8.52
C MET A 1 1.71 10.76 9.56
N SER A 2 2.56 10.49 10.56
CA SER A 2 2.61 11.24 11.82
C SER A 2 3.42 12.56 11.78
N LEU A 3 4.01 12.92 10.64
CA LEU A 3 4.81 14.13 10.52
C LEU A 3 4.51 14.74 9.15
N GLY A 4 3.99 15.96 9.11
CA GLY A 4 3.68 16.75 7.90
C GLY A 4 4.94 17.15 7.11
N SER A 5 5.86 16.20 6.91
CA SER A 5 7.06 16.40 6.11
C SER A 5 6.66 16.56 4.65
N GLY A 6 7.37 17.44 3.93
CA GLY A 6 7.20 17.59 2.48
C GLY A 6 7.52 16.32 1.68
N PHE A 7 8.03 15.27 2.32
CA PHE A 7 8.33 13.98 1.69
C PHE A 7 7.20 12.96 1.78
N SER A 8 6.13 13.27 2.52
CA SER A 8 5.04 12.33 2.79
C SER A 8 4.40 11.80 1.51
N ALA A 9 4.17 12.67 0.52
CA ALA A 9 3.61 12.27 -0.77
C ALA A 9 4.53 11.32 -1.55
N HIS A 10 5.83 11.61 -1.58
CA HIS A 10 6.82 10.74 -2.24
C HIS A 10 6.92 9.36 -1.58
N LEU A 11 6.95 9.33 -0.24
CA LEU A 11 6.98 8.06 0.50
C LEU A 11 5.70 7.25 0.30
N CYS A 12 4.53 7.90 0.31
CA CYS A 12 3.27 7.23 0.04
C CYS A 12 3.25 6.64 -1.37
N ARG A 13 3.80 7.33 -2.37
CA ARG A 13 3.88 6.78 -3.74
C ARG A 13 4.69 5.50 -3.82
N VAL A 14 5.88 5.47 -3.21
CA VAL A 14 6.70 4.25 -3.13
C VAL A 14 5.98 3.14 -2.35
N CYS A 15 5.34 3.49 -1.23
CA CYS A 15 4.58 2.52 -0.44
C CYS A 15 3.43 1.90 -1.24
N ALA A 16 2.70 2.69 -2.04
CA ALA A 16 1.62 2.21 -2.88
C ALA A 16 2.12 1.17 -3.90
N ASP A 17 3.24 1.45 -4.58
CA ASP A 17 3.82 0.53 -5.56
C ASP A 17 4.25 -0.80 -4.89
N VAL A 18 4.90 -0.72 -3.74
CA VAL A 18 5.32 -1.90 -2.96
C VAL A 18 4.10 -2.71 -2.49
N CYS A 19 3.07 -2.04 -1.98
CA CYS A 19 1.86 -2.70 -1.50
C CYS A 19 1.07 -3.36 -2.65
N LYS A 20 1.02 -2.75 -3.85
CA LYS A 20 0.43 -3.39 -5.03
C LYS A 20 1.16 -4.68 -5.40
N ALA A 21 2.49 -4.60 -5.54
CA ALA A 21 3.30 -5.79 -5.86
C ALA A 21 3.16 -6.89 -4.80
N CYS A 22 3.15 -6.52 -3.51
CA CYS A 22 2.95 -7.47 -2.42
C CYS A 22 1.56 -8.10 -2.48
N GLY A 23 0.51 -7.30 -2.68
CA GLY A 23 -0.86 -7.79 -2.74
C GLY A 23 -1.11 -8.71 -3.93
N ASP A 24 -0.53 -8.40 -5.09
CA ASP A 24 -0.63 -9.22 -6.30
C ASP A 24 0.10 -10.55 -6.16
N GLU A 25 1.26 -10.56 -5.48
CA GLU A 25 1.98 -11.81 -5.20
C GLU A 25 1.25 -12.66 -4.17
N CYS A 26 0.84 -12.06 -3.03
CA CYS A 26 0.14 -12.78 -1.97
C CYS A 26 -1.18 -13.39 -2.45
N ALA A 27 -1.90 -12.71 -3.35
CA ALA A 27 -3.16 -13.22 -3.90
C ALA A 27 -3.01 -14.52 -4.72
N LYS A 28 -1.80 -14.87 -5.18
CA LYS A 28 -1.52 -16.12 -5.91
C LYS A 28 -1.52 -17.35 -5.00
N HIS A 29 -1.52 -17.17 -3.68
CA HIS A 29 -1.43 -18.26 -2.71
C HIS A 29 -2.76 -18.49 -1.98
N ASP A 30 -3.28 -19.70 -2.01
CA ASP A 30 -4.56 -20.08 -1.39
C ASP A 30 -4.44 -20.38 0.12
N MET A 31 -3.66 -19.56 0.84
CA MET A 31 -3.50 -19.64 2.29
C MET A 31 -4.23 -18.47 2.94
N GLU A 32 -4.95 -18.72 4.04
CA GLU A 32 -5.72 -17.69 4.76
C GLU A 32 -4.88 -16.43 5.07
N HIS A 33 -3.67 -16.61 5.57
CA HIS A 33 -2.76 -15.49 5.85
C HIS A 33 -2.37 -14.70 4.60
N CYS A 34 -2.14 -15.38 3.47
CA CYS A 34 -1.78 -14.71 2.22
C CYS A 34 -2.97 -13.93 1.65
N GLN A 35 -4.20 -14.45 1.77
CA GLN A 35 -5.40 -13.72 1.37
C GLN A 35 -5.64 -12.49 2.23
N ALA A 36 -5.47 -12.61 3.56
CA ALA A 36 -5.55 -11.48 4.49
C ALA A 36 -4.46 -10.42 4.21
N CYS A 37 -3.23 -10.86 3.90
CA CYS A 37 -2.15 -9.98 3.52
C CYS A 37 -2.47 -9.23 2.21
N ALA A 38 -2.97 -9.92 1.19
CA ALA A 38 -3.36 -9.32 -0.07
C ALA A 38 -4.43 -8.24 0.10
N GLU A 39 -5.46 -8.50 0.91
CA GLU A 39 -6.50 -7.51 1.22
C GLU A 39 -5.93 -6.29 1.96
N ALA A 40 -5.10 -6.50 2.98
CA ALA A 40 -4.48 -5.42 3.74
C ALA A 40 -3.55 -4.56 2.86
N CYS A 41 -2.78 -5.20 1.98
CA CYS A 41 -1.90 -4.51 1.03
C CYS A 41 -2.69 -3.69 0.02
N ARG A 42 -3.82 -4.18 -0.52
CA ARG A 42 -4.68 -3.40 -1.43
C ARG A 42 -5.23 -2.15 -0.74
N LYS A 43 -5.78 -2.30 0.47
CA LYS A 43 -6.27 -1.17 1.28
C LYS A 43 -5.16 -0.15 1.58
N CYS A 44 -3.95 -0.63 1.87
CA CYS A 44 -2.81 0.24 2.14
C CYS A 44 -2.36 0.99 0.87
N ALA A 45 -2.33 0.31 -0.28
CA ALA A 45 -1.99 0.94 -1.55
C ALA A 45 -2.98 2.06 -1.90
N GLU A 46 -4.29 1.80 -1.81
CA GLU A 46 -5.34 2.80 -2.07
C GLU A 46 -5.17 4.03 -1.19
N ALA A 47 -5.04 3.84 0.13
CA ALA A 47 -4.81 4.94 1.07
C ALA A 47 -3.51 5.72 0.79
N CYS A 48 -2.45 5.02 0.37
CA CYS A 48 -1.19 5.66 0.01
C CYS A 48 -1.29 6.46 -1.30
N GLU A 49 -2.07 6.02 -2.28
CA GLU A 49 -2.31 6.78 -3.52
C GLU A 49 -3.11 8.06 -3.26
N GLU A 50 -4.13 7.99 -2.42
CA GLU A 50 -4.87 9.17 -1.95
C GLU A 50 -3.93 10.17 -1.24
N MET A 51 -3.10 9.68 -0.33
CA MET A 51 -2.12 10.52 0.39
C MET A 51 -1.04 11.10 -0.52
N ALA A 52 -0.66 10.40 -1.60
CA ALA A 52 0.33 10.86 -2.57
C ALA A 52 -0.20 11.97 -3.50
N THR A 53 -1.52 12.11 -3.61
CA THR A 53 -2.19 13.09 -4.48
C THR A 53 -2.79 14.28 -3.72
N ALA A 54 -2.94 14.17 -2.40
CA ALA A 54 -3.47 15.22 -1.51
C ALA A 54 -2.49 16.38 -1.21
N ALA A 55 -1.52 16.64 -2.09
CA ALA A 55 -0.48 17.68 -1.92
C ALA A 55 -0.75 18.94 -2.74
#